data_AF-A0A3D4I0P5-F1
#
_entry.id   AF-A0A3D4I0P5-F1
#
_cell.length_a   1.000
_cell.length_b   1.000
_cell.length_c   1.000
_cell.angle_alpha   90.00
_cell.angle_beta   90.00
_cell.angle_gamma   90.00
#
_symmetry.space_group_name_H-M   'P 1'
#
loop_
_entity.id
_entity.type
_entity.pdbx_description
1 polymer ?
#
loop_
_entity_poly.entity_id
_entity_poly.type
_entity_poly.pdbx_seq_one_letter_code
_entity_poly.pdbx_strand_id
1 'polypeptide(L)'
;LIVADLNRRIADRQLTVQLTEEAKRFVVDEGYDPVYGARPLKRFIQSSVETMIAKKIISENIKPDSTVIIDSDGSRLTEKTA
;
A
#
# COMPACT_ATOMS: atom_id res chain seq x y z
N LEU A 1 7.98 -8.51 -1.36
CA LEU A 1 7.09 -9.44 -2.10
C LEU A 1 5.76 -8.78 -2.47
N ILE A 2 4.93 -8.30 -1.52
CA ILE A 2 3.59 -7.74 -1.80
C ILE A 2 3.60 -6.56 -2.78
N VAL A 3 4.42 -5.54 -2.50
CA VAL A 3 4.47 -4.29 -3.28
C VAL A 3 5.01 -4.54 -4.69
N ALA A 4 5.94 -5.51 -4.82
CA ALA A 4 6.50 -5.89 -6.10
C ALA A 4 5.46 -6.59 -7.00
N ASP A 5 4.67 -7.50 -6.44
CA ASP A 5 3.58 -8.15 -7.18
C ASP A 5 2.50 -7.15 -7.59
N LEU A 6 2.19 -6.19 -6.72
CA LEU A 6 1.25 -5.11 -7.02
C LEU A 6 1.77 -4.20 -8.13
N ASN A 7 3.02 -3.72 -8.02
CA ASN A 7 3.68 -2.92 -9.06
C ASN A 7 3.70 -3.65 -10.40
N ARG A 8 3.93 -4.97 -10.39
CA ARG A 8 3.89 -5.77 -11.61
C ARG A 8 2.50 -5.81 -12.27
N ARG A 9 1.41 -5.81 -11.48
CA ARG A 9 0.03 -5.80 -11.99
C ARG A 9 -0.41 -4.44 -12.52
N ILE A 10 0.13 -3.36 -11.96
CA ILE A 10 -0.22 -1.97 -12.35
C ILE A 10 0.82 -1.33 -13.28
N ALA A 11 1.91 -2.06 -13.61
CA ALA A 11 2.96 -1.60 -14.51
C ALA A 11 2.41 -1.23 -15.89
N ASP A 12 1.44 -1.99 -16.40
CA ASP A 12 0.77 -1.72 -17.68
C ASP A 12 0.00 -0.38 -17.69
N ARG A 13 -0.29 0.18 -16.51
CA ARG A 13 -0.95 1.48 -16.33
C ARG A 13 0.04 2.62 -16.08
N GLN A 14 1.35 2.36 -16.17
CA GLN A 14 2.42 3.30 -15.85
C GLN A 14 2.33 3.86 -14.43
N LEU A 15 1.88 3.03 -13.48
CA LEU A 15 1.77 3.42 -12.07
C LEU A 15 2.85 2.75 -11.23
N THR A 16 3.42 3.53 -10.31
CA THR A 16 4.38 3.01 -9.35
C THR A 16 3.85 3.19 -7.94
N VAL A 17 3.97 2.15 -7.11
CA VAL A 17 3.63 2.19 -5.69
C VAL A 17 4.87 2.01 -4.87
N GLN A 18 5.02 2.87 -3.88
CA GLN A 18 6.10 2.84 -2.90
C GLN A 18 5.51 2.83 -1.50
N LEU A 19 6.15 2.11 -0.57
CA LEU A 19 5.82 2.17 0.85
C LEU A 19 6.95 2.90 1.57
N THR A 20 6.59 3.85 2.43
CA THR A 20 7.53 4.50 3.34
C THR A 20 8.00 3.54 4.43
N GLU A 21 9.09 3.89 5.10
CA GLU A 21 9.59 3.12 6.25
C GLU A 21 8.60 3.18 7.42
N GLU A 22 7.91 4.31 7.58
CA GLU A 22 6.85 4.53 8.55
C GLU A 22 5.68 3.58 8.32
N ALA A 23 5.22 3.44 7.07
CA ALA A 23 4.19 2.47 6.72
C ALA A 23 4.63 1.03 7.01
N LYS A 24 5.89 0.68 6.74
CA LYS A 24 6.44 -0.65 7.06
C LYS A 24 6.52 -0.88 8.57
N ARG A 25 6.92 0.12 9.35
CA ARG A 25 6.99 0.04 10.82
C ARG A 25 5.62 -0.08 11.45
N PHE A 26 4.70 0.80 11.08
CA PHE A 26 3.31 0.77 11.57
C PHE A 26 2.68 -0.60 11.36
N VAL A 27 2.91 -1.16 10.17
CA VAL A 27 2.52 -2.53 9.86
C VAL A 27 3.13 -3.51 10.84
N VAL A 28 4.46 -3.52 11.01
CA VAL A 28 5.13 -4.47 11.89
C VAL A 28 4.62 -4.35 13.33
N ASP A 29 4.37 -3.13 13.79
CA ASP A 29 3.88 -2.83 15.14
C ASP A 29 2.42 -3.31 15.33
N GLU A 30 1.51 -2.97 14.42
CA GLU A 30 0.10 -3.40 14.47
C GLU A 30 -0.10 -4.89 14.20
N GLY A 31 0.81 -5.49 13.45
CA GLY A 31 0.72 -6.90 13.06
C GLY A 31 1.40 -7.88 13.99
N TYR A 32 1.98 -7.37 15.07
CA TYR A 32 2.46 -8.18 16.16
C TYR A 32 1.30 -8.51 17.12
N ASP A 33 0.26 -9.16 16.62
CA ASP A 33 -0.76 -9.75 17.48
C ASP A 33 -0.30 -11.17 17.88
N PRO A 34 0.00 -11.42 19.17
CA PRO A 34 0.46 -12.72 19.65
C PRO A 34 -0.54 -13.85 19.41
N VAL A 35 -1.82 -13.54 19.15
CA VAL A 35 -2.88 -14.52 18.87
C VAL A 35 -2.90 -14.95 17.39
N TYR A 36 -2.51 -14.07 16.46
CA TYR A 36 -2.65 -14.32 15.01
C TYR A 36 -1.32 -14.37 14.23
N GLY A 37 -0.20 -13.94 14.82
CA GLY A 37 1.12 -13.90 14.20
C GLY A 37 1.19 -12.96 12.99
N ALA A 38 2.34 -12.88 12.30
CA ALA A 38 2.56 -11.94 11.19
C ALA A 38 1.75 -12.21 9.88
N ARG A 39 0.90 -13.25 9.84
CA ARG A 39 0.20 -13.69 8.61
C ARG A 39 -1.01 -12.84 8.20
N PRO A 40 -1.93 -12.43 9.10
CA PRO A 40 -3.10 -11.62 8.73
C PRO A 40 -2.70 -10.21 8.27
N LEU A 41 -1.64 -9.68 8.87
CA LEU A 41 -1.12 -8.35 8.62
C LEU A 41 -0.72 -8.13 7.16
N LYS A 42 0.03 -9.10 6.61
CA LYS A 42 0.46 -9.09 5.21
C LYS A 42 -0.73 -8.89 4.26
N ARG A 43 -1.84 -9.58 4.56
CA ARG A 43 -3.07 -9.53 3.78
C ARG A 43 -3.81 -8.21 3.98
N PHE A 44 -3.86 -7.68 5.20
CA PHE A 44 -4.48 -6.39 5.49
C PHE A 44 -3.84 -5.26 4.68
N ILE A 45 -2.50 -5.16 4.68
CA ILE A 45 -1.79 -4.15 3.89
C ILE A 45 -2.07 -4.33 2.42
N GLN A 46 -1.97 -5.57 1.93
CA GLN A 46 -2.14 -5.87 0.52
C GLN A 46 -3.53 -5.43 0.06
N SER A 47 -4.58 -5.80 0.79
CA SER A 47 -5.95 -5.39 0.49
C SER A 47 -6.16 -3.88 0.65
N SER A 48 -5.61 -3.24 1.68
CA SER A 48 -5.73 -1.79 1.89
C SER A 48 -5.05 -0.99 0.77
N VAL A 49 -3.80 -1.31 0.45
CA VAL A 49 -3.03 -0.64 -0.61
C VAL A 49 -3.67 -0.90 -1.98
N GLU A 50 -4.07 -2.14 -2.28
CA GLU A 50 -4.77 -2.48 -3.52
C GLU A 50 -6.10 -1.72 -3.64
N THR A 51 -6.85 -1.58 -2.54
CA THR A 51 -8.10 -0.80 -2.51
C THR A 51 -7.87 0.69 -2.74
N MET A 52 -6.84 1.29 -2.13
CA MET A 52 -6.50 2.71 -2.35
C MET A 52 -6.15 2.98 -3.81
N ILE A 53 -5.32 2.11 -4.42
CA ILE A 53 -4.91 2.25 -5.82
C ILE A 53 -6.11 2.03 -6.74
N ALA A 54 -6.91 1.00 -6.50
CA ALA A 54 -8.12 0.74 -7.29
C ALA A 54 -9.07 1.94 -7.25
N LYS A 55 -9.29 2.54 -6.06
CA LYS A 55 -10.07 3.78 -5.93
C LYS A 55 -9.46 4.92 -6.74
N LYS A 56 -8.14 5.13 -6.67
CA LYS A 56 -7.48 6.20 -7.43
C LYS A 56 -7.60 6.01 -8.94
N ILE A 57 -7.39 4.78 -9.43
CA ILE A 57 -7.56 4.43 -10.84
C ILE A 57 -9.00 4.71 -11.29
N ILE A 58 -10.00 4.30 -10.50
CA ILE A 58 -11.42 4.52 -10.83
C ILE A 58 -11.79 6.00 -10.77
N SER A 59 -11.20 6.76 -9.83
CA SER A 59 -11.45 8.20 -9.70
C SER A 59 -10.81 9.07 -10.79
N GLU A 60 -10.12 8.46 -11.76
CA GLU A 60 -9.34 9.13 -12.84
C GLU A 60 -8.33 10.17 -12.35
N ASN A 61 -8.02 10.17 -11.05
CA ASN A 61 -7.25 11.21 -10.38
C ASN A 61 -5.75 10.86 -10.29
N ILE A 62 -5.30 10.00 -11.19
CA ILE A 62 -3.93 9.52 -11.30
C ILE A 62 -3.50 9.69 -12.75
N LYS A 63 -2.36 10.33 -12.95
CA LYS A 63 -1.75 10.45 -14.27
C LYS A 63 -0.90 9.20 -14.54
N PRO A 64 -0.70 8.86 -15.83
CA PRO A 64 0.38 7.96 -16.19
C PRO A 64 1.72 8.51 -15.65
N ASP A 65 2.61 7.62 -15.24
CA ASP A 65 3.88 7.91 -14.57
C ASP A 65 3.75 8.49 -13.14
N SER A 66 2.55 8.49 -12.55
CA SER A 66 2.39 8.88 -11.14
C SER A 66 2.93 7.83 -10.18
N THR A 67 3.54 8.33 -9.09
CA THR A 67 3.98 7.49 -7.97
C THR A 67 3.05 7.68 -6.78
N VAL A 68 2.44 6.58 -6.36
CA VAL A 68 1.62 6.51 -5.16
C VAL A 68 2.51 6.09 -4.00
N ILE A 69 2.68 6.98 -3.03
CA ILE A 69 3.46 6.74 -1.83
C ILE A 69 2.47 6.37 -0.72
N ILE A 70 2.56 5.16 -0.21
CA ILE A 70 1.80 4.71 0.95
C ILE A 70 2.62 5.01 2.19
N ASP A 71 2.04 5.80 3.07
CA ASP A 71 2.62 6.27 4.31
C ASP A 71 1.76 5.86 5.51
N SER A 72 2.23 6.10 6.73
CA SER A 72 1.44 5.93 7.95
C SER A 72 1.48 7.17 8.82
N ASP A 73 0.34 7.54 9.39
CA ASP A 73 0.24 8.59 10.41
C ASP A 73 0.39 8.05 11.85
N GLY A 74 0.77 6.77 11.99
CA GLY A 74 0.89 6.08 13.28
C GLY A 74 -0.42 5.51 13.82
N SER A 75 -1.56 5.84 13.19
CA SER A 75 -2.89 5.31 13.54
C SER A 75 -3.58 4.62 12.38
N ARG A 76 -3.22 4.97 11.14
CA ARG A 76 -3.73 4.37 9.91
C ARG A 76 -2.72 4.51 8.77
N LEU A 77 -2.95 3.73 7.71
CA LEU A 77 -2.27 3.90 6.43
C LEU A 77 -2.89 5.06 5.65
N THR A 78 -2.06 5.85 5.00
CA THR A 78 -2.44 7.01 4.20
C THR A 78 -1.76 6.97 2.84
N GLU A 79 -2.48 7.31 1.77
CA GLU A 79 -1.88 7.48 0.46
C GLU A 79 -1.49 8.94 0.16
N LYS A 80 -0.28 9.15 -0.32
CA LYS A 80 0.22 10.40 -0.90
C LYS A 80 0.48 10.17 -2.39
N THR A 81 0.23 11.19 -3.21
CA THR A 81 0.57 11.15 -4.64
C THR A 81 1.62 12.20 -4.90
N ALA A 82 2.74 11.77 -5.46
CA ALA A 82 3.80 12.64 -5.95
C ALA A 82 3.61 12.89 -7.45
#